data_AF-A0A160TAB9-F1
#
_entry.id   AF-A0A160TAB9-F1
#
_cell.length_a   1.000
_cell.length_b   1.000
_cell.length_c   1.000
_cell.angle_alpha   90.00
_cell.angle_beta   90.00
_cell.angle_gamma   90.00
#
_symmetry.space_group_name_H-M   'P 1'
#
loop_
_entity.id
_entity.type
_entity.pdbx_description
1 polymer ?
#
loop_
_entity_poly.entity_id
_entity_poly.type
_entity_poly.pdbx_seq_one_letter_code
_entity_poly.pdbx_strand_id
1 'polypeptide(L)'
;MVPPSDTAKNRLIERISQWRDERYHAQRRWSFAHHLVLFGSIIASVLAGTLIQINMTQHASLLTTLAAVLTAIAASGGFERKWKSNRLSRSRADRMLLALDDDEADLHDVRAQLAQAIEKHDMEVVGEKDDVDD
;
A
#
# COMPACT_ATOMS: atom_id res chain seq x y z
N MET A 1 28.20 -24.49 19.34
CA MET A 1 27.22 -25.14 18.45
C MET A 1 25.89 -24.45 18.74
N VAL A 2 25.39 -23.64 17.83
CA VAL A 2 24.14 -22.88 18.03
C VAL A 2 22.97 -23.88 18.00
N PRO A 3 22.05 -23.88 18.99
CA PRO A 3 20.95 -24.82 19.01
C PRO A 3 20.01 -24.59 17.81
N PRO A 4 19.37 -25.65 17.30
CA PRO A 4 18.52 -25.57 16.11
C PRO A 4 17.33 -24.62 16.25
N SER A 5 16.88 -24.35 17.49
CA SER A 5 15.84 -23.37 17.84
C SER A 5 16.22 -21.95 17.49
N ASP A 6 17.45 -21.52 17.80
CA ASP A 6 17.92 -20.15 17.57
C ASP A 6 17.99 -19.85 16.07
N THR A 7 18.35 -20.86 15.28
CA THR A 7 18.39 -20.73 13.82
C THR A 7 16.97 -20.63 13.23
N ALA A 8 15.98 -21.28 13.83
CA ALA A 8 14.58 -21.18 13.41
C ALA A 8 13.95 -19.84 13.80
N LYS A 9 14.20 -19.36 15.02
CA LYS A 9 13.79 -18.03 15.52
C LYS A 9 14.35 -16.93 14.63
N ASN A 10 15.66 -16.95 14.36
CA ASN A 10 16.33 -15.94 13.51
C ASN A 10 15.76 -15.89 12.08
N ARG A 11 15.51 -17.04 11.44
CA ARG A 11 14.87 -17.08 10.11
C ARG A 11 13.45 -16.52 10.13
N LEU A 12 12.70 -16.73 11.21
CA LEU A 12 11.36 -16.20 11.34
C LEU A 12 11.39 -14.67 11.53
N ILE A 13 12.28 -14.17 12.38
CA ILE A 13 12.54 -12.73 12.57
C ILE A 13 12.91 -12.07 11.24
N GLU A 14 13.84 -12.68 10.48
CA GLU A 14 14.27 -12.17 9.17
C GLU A 14 13.10 -12.07 8.20
N ARG A 15 12.28 -13.12 8.10
CA ARG A 15 11.08 -13.13 7.22
C ARG A 15 10.05 -12.08 7.62
N ILE A 16 9.75 -11.95 8.91
CA ILE A 16 8.79 -10.95 9.39
C ILE A 16 9.32 -9.53 9.14
N SER A 17 10.62 -9.31 9.35
CA SER A 17 11.27 -8.02 9.10
C SER A 17 11.27 -7.67 7.61
N GLN A 18 11.60 -8.62 6.74
CA GLN A 18 11.52 -8.42 5.29
C GLN A 18 10.09 -8.06 4.87
N TRP A 19 9.10 -8.83 5.34
CA TRP A 19 7.70 -8.56 5.03
C TRP A 19 7.27 -7.17 5.54
N ARG A 20 7.64 -6.79 6.77
CA ARG A 20 7.39 -5.45 7.33
C ARG A 20 7.94 -4.35 6.43
N ASP A 21 9.19 -4.47 6.01
CA ASP A 21 9.90 -3.44 5.25
C ASP A 21 9.32 -3.31 3.84
N GLU A 22 8.96 -4.44 3.21
CA GLU A 22 8.21 -4.45 1.94
C GLU A 22 6.88 -3.69 2.06
N ARG A 23 6.10 -3.92 3.13
CA ARG A 23 4.84 -3.19 3.35
C ARG A 23 5.06 -1.70 3.64
N TYR A 24 6.14 -1.34 4.34
CA TYR A 24 6.51 0.05 4.54
C TYR A 24 6.84 0.76 3.21
N HIS A 25 7.63 0.12 2.35
CA HIS A 25 7.93 0.66 1.02
C HIS A 25 6.68 0.75 0.13
N ALA A 26 5.83 -0.26 0.14
CA ALA A 26 4.56 -0.25 -0.58
C ALA A 26 3.65 0.90 -0.10
N GLN A 27 3.52 1.09 1.21
CA GLN A 27 2.76 2.19 1.80
C GLN A 27 3.23 3.56 1.28
N ARG A 28 4.55 3.79 1.23
CA ARG A 28 5.12 5.04 0.70
C ARG A 28 4.85 5.22 -0.79
N ARG A 29 4.98 4.15 -1.59
CA ARG A 29 4.68 4.17 -3.04
C ARG A 29 3.22 4.50 -3.32
N TRP A 30 2.27 3.89 -2.60
CA TRP A 30 0.85 4.18 -2.78
C TRP A 30 0.48 5.60 -2.35
N SER A 31 1.07 6.10 -1.26
CA SER A 31 0.91 7.49 -0.86
C SER A 31 1.43 8.45 -1.92
N PHE A 32 2.63 8.20 -2.46
CA PHE A 32 3.21 9.01 -3.52
C PHE A 32 2.35 9.00 -4.79
N ALA A 33 1.91 7.82 -5.24
CA ALA A 33 1.06 7.68 -6.42
C ALA A 33 -0.26 8.45 -6.25
N HIS A 34 -0.88 8.38 -5.08
CA HIS A 34 -2.11 9.14 -4.80
C HIS A 34 -1.91 10.64 -4.93
N HIS A 35 -0.89 11.20 -4.27
CA HIS A 35 -0.60 12.63 -4.32
C HIS A 35 -0.17 13.08 -5.71
N LEU A 36 0.62 12.28 -6.44
CA LEU A 36 1.03 12.57 -7.80
C LEU A 36 -0.18 12.70 -8.73
N VAL A 37 -1.11 11.76 -8.64
CA VAL A 37 -2.31 11.76 -9.48
C VAL A 37 -3.25 12.91 -9.07
N LEU A 38 -3.45 13.12 -7.77
CA LEU A 38 -4.31 14.19 -7.25
C LEU A 38 -3.79 15.58 -7.65
N PHE A 39 -2.56 15.92 -7.28
CA PHE A 39 -1.96 17.21 -7.62
C PHE A 39 -1.71 17.34 -9.12
N GLY A 40 -1.36 16.26 -9.80
CA GLY A 40 -1.22 16.25 -11.25
C GLY A 40 -2.52 16.65 -11.95
N SER A 41 -3.67 16.15 -11.49
CA SER A 41 -4.98 16.53 -12.06
C SER A 41 -5.30 18.01 -11.86
N ILE A 42 -4.99 18.56 -10.68
CA ILE A 42 -5.21 19.97 -10.35
C ILE A 42 -4.32 20.86 -11.22
N ILE A 43 -3.02 20.55 -11.28
CA ILE A 43 -2.05 21.32 -12.07
C ILE A 43 -2.42 21.29 -13.56
N ALA A 44 -2.76 20.11 -14.10
CA ALA A 44 -3.17 19.97 -15.50
C ALA A 44 -4.45 20.78 -15.79
N SER A 45 -5.43 20.77 -14.87
CA SER A 45 -6.67 21.55 -15.02
C SER A 45 -6.40 23.06 -15.03
N VAL A 46 -5.56 23.55 -14.11
CA VAL A 46 -5.20 24.98 -14.04
C VAL A 46 -4.47 25.40 -15.32
N LEU A 47 -3.47 24.62 -15.74
CA LEU A 47 -2.71 24.91 -16.96
C LEU A 47 -3.59 24.87 -18.21
N ALA A 48 -4.54 23.94 -18.30
CA ALA A 48 -5.52 23.91 -19.40
C ALA A 48 -6.29 25.23 -19.47
N GLY A 49 -6.79 25.72 -18.33
CA GLY A 49 -7.47 27.02 -18.23
C GLY A 49 -6.61 28.19 -18.71
N THR A 50 -5.33 28.23 -18.33
CA THR A 50 -4.39 29.26 -18.78
C THR A 50 -4.13 29.19 -20.30
N LEU A 51 -4.00 27.99 -20.86
CA LEU A 51 -3.76 27.80 -22.29
C LEU A 51 -4.97 28.20 -23.15
N ILE A 52 -6.19 28.05 -22.62
CA ILE A 52 -7.40 28.57 -23.27
C ILE A 52 -7.31 30.09 -23.43
N GLN A 53 -6.83 30.81 -22.40
CA GLN A 53 -6.74 32.28 -22.42
C GLN A 53 -5.75 32.81 -23.46
N ILE A 54 -4.70 32.05 -23.79
CA ILE A 54 -3.72 32.42 -24.82
C ILE A 54 -3.98 31.75 -26.17
N ASN A 55 -5.21 31.26 -26.41
CA ASN A 55 -5.65 30.61 -27.66
C ASN A 55 -4.86 29.36 -28.07
N MET A 56 -4.21 28.67 -27.12
CA MET A 56 -3.51 27.39 -27.37
C MET A 56 -4.46 26.19 -27.16
N THR A 57 -5.55 26.17 -27.91
CA THR A 57 -6.70 25.25 -27.71
C THR A 57 -6.35 23.76 -27.80
N GLN A 58 -5.44 23.38 -28.70
CA GLN A 58 -4.99 21.99 -28.83
C GLN A 58 -4.29 21.49 -27.55
N HIS A 59 -3.42 22.33 -26.97
CA HIS A 59 -2.66 21.98 -25.78
C HIS A 59 -3.56 21.98 -24.53
N ALA A 60 -4.51 22.92 -24.46
CA ALA A 60 -5.53 22.94 -23.42
C ALA A 60 -6.40 21.67 -23.43
N SER A 61 -6.76 21.17 -24.62
CA SER A 61 -7.57 19.95 -24.77
C SER A 61 -6.82 18.71 -24.26
N LEU A 62 -5.52 18.61 -24.57
CA LEU A 62 -4.67 17.54 -24.06
C LEU A 62 -4.56 17.56 -22.53
N LEU A 63 -4.34 18.73 -21.94
CA LEU A 63 -4.25 18.88 -20.48
C LEU A 63 -5.58 18.63 -19.77
N THR A 64 -6.71 19.03 -20.37
CA THR A 64 -8.05 18.73 -19.84
C THR A 64 -8.30 17.22 -19.84
N THR A 65 -7.92 16.54 -20.92
CA THR A 65 -8.04 15.08 -21.03
C THR A 65 -7.16 14.38 -19.99
N LEU A 66 -5.90 14.84 -19.85
CA LEU A 66 -4.99 14.31 -18.84
C LEU A 66 -5.52 14.53 -17.41
N ALA A 67 -6.05 15.71 -17.11
CA ALA A 67 -6.66 16.01 -15.83
C ALA A 67 -7.81 15.04 -15.53
N ALA A 68 -8.72 14.83 -16.49
CA ALA A 68 -9.83 13.91 -16.35
C ALA A 68 -9.37 12.46 -16.09
N VAL A 69 -8.35 11.98 -16.83
CA VAL A 69 -7.76 10.65 -16.60
C VAL A 69 -7.18 10.53 -15.20
N LEU A 70 -6.41 11.53 -14.76
CA LEU A 70 -5.83 11.54 -13.42
C LEU A 70 -6.92 11.57 -12.34
N THR A 71 -7.96 12.41 -12.49
CA THR A 71 -9.10 12.41 -11.57
C THR A 71 -9.80 11.05 -11.50
N ALA A 72 -10.01 10.39 -12.64
CA ALA A 72 -10.60 9.05 -12.69
C ALA A 72 -9.71 8.00 -12.01
N ILE A 73 -8.39 8.08 -12.17
CA ILE A 73 -7.43 7.22 -11.46
C ILE A 73 -7.46 7.50 -9.97
N ALA A 74 -7.50 8.77 -9.55
CA ALA A 74 -7.57 9.16 -8.14
C ALA A 74 -8.81 8.57 -7.46
N ALA A 75 -9.96 8.60 -8.15
CA ALA A 75 -11.23 8.06 -7.66
C ALA A 75 -11.27 6.53 -7.64
N SER A 76 -10.84 5.86 -8.72
CA SER A 76 -10.96 4.39 -8.85
C SER A 76 -9.76 3.61 -8.32
N GLY A 77 -8.61 4.25 -8.08
CA GLY A 77 -7.35 3.59 -7.79
C GLY A 77 -7.28 2.88 -6.43
N GLY A 78 -8.24 3.11 -5.53
CA GLY A 78 -8.31 2.48 -4.21
C GLY A 78 -7.09 2.77 -3.34
N PHE A 79 -6.45 3.93 -3.53
CA PHE A 79 -5.17 4.27 -2.90
C PHE A 79 -5.23 4.23 -1.38
N GLU A 80 -6.30 4.75 -0.79
CA GLU A 80 -6.51 4.73 0.66
C GLU A 80 -6.58 3.31 1.20
N ARG A 81 -7.37 2.44 0.56
CA ARG A 81 -7.48 1.01 0.94
C ARG A 81 -6.12 0.32 0.89
N LYS A 82 -5.39 0.47 -0.22
CA LYS A 82 -4.05 -0.10 -0.40
C LYS A 82 -3.06 0.45 0.64
N TRP A 83 -3.10 1.74 0.92
CA TRP A 83 -2.26 2.37 1.94
C TRP A 83 -2.58 1.84 3.35
N LYS A 84 -3.87 1.76 3.70
CA LYS A 84 -4.36 1.28 5.00
C LYS A 84 -3.99 -0.18 5.24
N SER A 85 -4.21 -1.03 4.24
CA SER A 85 -3.85 -2.45 4.28
C SER A 85 -2.34 -2.66 4.54
N ASN A 86 -1.48 -1.90 3.85
CA ASN A 86 -0.03 -1.96 4.08
C ASN A 86 0.36 -1.45 5.48
N ARG A 87 -0.26 -0.36 5.95
CA ARG A 87 0.00 0.19 7.29
C ARG A 87 -0.40 -0.77 8.40
N LEU A 88 -1.57 -1.41 8.28
CA LEU A 88 -2.05 -2.42 9.25
C LEU A 88 -1.15 -3.65 9.25
N SER A 89 -0.76 -4.12 8.06
CA SER A 89 0.12 -5.29 7.91
C SER A 89 1.50 -5.05 8.53
N ARG A 90 2.07 -3.84 8.33
CA ARG A 90 3.30 -3.43 9.03
C ARG A 90 3.14 -3.50 10.55
N SER A 91 2.04 -2.97 11.08
CA SER A 91 1.76 -3.03 12.52
C SER A 91 1.59 -4.46 13.05
N ARG A 92 1.05 -5.39 12.24
CA ARG A 92 0.97 -6.82 12.60
C ARG A 92 2.36 -7.43 12.69
N ALA A 93 3.24 -7.11 11.73
CA ALA A 93 4.63 -7.55 11.74
C ALA A 93 5.38 -7.05 12.98
N ASP A 94 5.22 -5.76 13.33
CA ASP A 94 5.84 -5.18 14.51
C ASP A 94 5.43 -5.90 15.80
N ARG A 95 4.15 -6.30 15.92
CA ARG A 95 3.67 -7.09 17.08
C ARG A 95 4.28 -8.48 17.14
N MET A 96 4.47 -9.14 16.00
CA MET A 96 5.11 -10.47 15.95
C MET A 96 6.60 -10.38 16.31
N LEU A 97 7.30 -9.33 15.86
CA LEU A 97 8.69 -9.09 16.25
C LEU A 97 8.80 -8.87 17.76
N LEU A 98 7.90 -8.06 18.35
CA LEU A 98 7.83 -7.88 19.80
C LEU A 98 7.55 -9.20 20.55
N ALA A 99 6.68 -10.06 20.01
CA ALA A 99 6.43 -11.38 20.60
C ALA A 99 7.67 -12.28 20.57
N LEU A 100 8.52 -12.14 19.55
CA LEU A 100 9.77 -12.87 19.41
C LEU A 100 10.94 -12.29 20.24
N ASP A 101 10.77 -11.12 20.86
CA ASP A 101 11.74 -10.62 21.85
C ASP A 101 11.74 -11.47 23.14
N ASP A 102 10.68 -12.24 23.38
CA ASP A 102 10.63 -13.25 24.45
C ASP A 102 11.40 -14.52 24.02
N ASP A 103 12.26 -15.03 24.90
CA ASP A 103 13.02 -16.25 24.67
C ASP A 103 12.16 -17.53 24.80
N GLU A 104 11.02 -17.43 25.47
CA GLU A 104 10.02 -18.51 25.57
C GLU A 104 8.93 -18.42 24.49
N ALA A 105 9.08 -17.51 23.52
CA ALA A 105 8.09 -17.29 22.46
C ALA A 105 7.77 -18.58 21.67
N ASP A 106 6.48 -18.86 21.51
CA ASP A 106 6.01 -19.97 20.67
C ASP A 106 6.19 -19.64 19.18
N LEU A 107 7.27 -20.17 18.60
CA LEU A 107 7.59 -20.00 17.17
C LEU A 107 6.52 -20.59 16.24
N HIS A 108 5.74 -21.58 16.69
CA HIS A 108 4.66 -22.15 15.90
C HIS A 108 3.49 -21.17 15.80
N ASP A 109 3.08 -20.61 16.95
CA ASP A 109 2.02 -19.61 17.01
C ASP A 109 2.39 -18.35 16.20
N VAL A 110 3.60 -17.80 16.36
CA VAL A 110 4.04 -16.62 15.59
C VAL A 110 4.06 -16.90 14.09
N ARG A 111 4.41 -18.13 13.67
CA ARG A 111 4.34 -18.52 12.25
C ARG A 111 2.91 -18.57 11.74
N ALA A 112 1.98 -19.10 12.55
CA ALA A 112 0.56 -19.11 12.20
C ALA A 112 0.01 -17.69 12.09
N GLN A 113 0.37 -16.80 13.02
CA GLN A 113 0.01 -15.38 12.96
C GLN A 113 0.54 -14.69 11.70
N LEU A 114 1.77 -14.99 11.27
CA LEU A 114 2.33 -14.46 10.02
C LEU A 114 1.53 -14.94 8.80
N ALA A 115 1.20 -16.23 8.72
CA ALA A 115 0.39 -16.77 7.63
C ALA A 115 -1.00 -16.09 7.55
N GLN A 116 -1.67 -15.96 8.70
CA GLN A 116 -2.96 -15.26 8.79
C GLN A 116 -2.84 -13.78 8.41
N ALA A 117 -1.75 -13.11 8.78
CA ALA A 117 -1.55 -11.71 8.44
C ALA A 117 -1.32 -11.48 6.95
N ILE A 118 -0.68 -12.44 6.26
CA ILE A 118 -0.51 -12.42 4.80
C ILE A 118 -1.88 -12.61 4.12
N GLU A 119 -2.63 -13.64 4.50
CA GLU A 119 -3.96 -13.89 3.94
C GLU A 119 -4.90 -12.70 4.16
N LYS A 120 -4.90 -12.14 5.36
CA LYS A 120 -5.69 -10.94 5.67
C LYS A 120 -5.26 -9.72 4.86
N HIS A 121 -3.96 -9.54 4.63
CA HIS A 121 -3.46 -8.46 3.77
C HIS A 121 -3.99 -8.61 2.34
N ASP A 122 -3.93 -9.82 1.78
CA ASP A 122 -4.38 -10.11 0.43
C ASP A 122 -5.88 -9.79 0.27
N MET A 123 -6.70 -10.23 1.23
CA MET A 123 -8.14 -9.90 1.24
C MET A 123 -8.41 -8.39 1.38
N GLU A 124 -7.67 -7.71 2.25
CA GLU A 124 -7.79 -6.24 2.43
C GLU A 124 -7.39 -5.45 1.17
N VAL A 125 -6.48 -5.99 0.33
CA VAL A 125 -6.06 -5.34 -0.92
C VAL A 125 -7.08 -5.55 -2.03
N VAL A 126 -7.56 -6.78 -2.20
CA VAL A 126 -8.60 -7.11 -3.19
C VAL A 126 -9.86 -6.27 -2.89
N GLY A 127 -10.15 -6.07 -1.60
CA GLY A 127 -11.41 -5.51 -1.14
C GLY A 127 -12.51 -6.57 -1.26
N GLU A 128 -13.42 -6.63 -0.30
CA GLU A 128 -14.72 -7.24 -0.59
C GLU A 128 -15.21 -6.58 -1.88
N LYS A 129 -15.41 -7.40 -2.91
CA LYS A 129 -16.33 -7.03 -3.97
C LYS A 129 -17.60 -6.66 -3.21
N ASP A 130 -18.01 -5.40 -3.25
CA ASP A 130 -19.39 -5.11 -2.94
C ASP A 130 -20.18 -6.04 -3.87
N ASP A 131 -20.75 -7.09 -3.29
CA ASP A 131 -21.76 -7.90 -3.93
C ASP A 131 -22.87 -6.91 -4.27
N VAL A 132 -22.84 -6.44 -5.52
CA VAL A 132 -23.98 -5.82 -6.15
C VAL A 132 -24.98 -6.95 -6.34
N ASP A 133 -25.76 -7.22 -5.30
CA ASP A 133 -27.09 -7.79 -5.46
C ASP A 133 -27.93 -6.76 -6.20
N ASP A 134 -28.55 -7.22 -7.30
CA ASP A 134 -29.33 -6.53 -8.31
C ASP A 134 -30.39 -5.52 -7.80
#